data_AF-A0A1I6XTZ2-F1
#
_entry.id   AF-A0A1I6XTZ2-F1
#
_cell.length_a   1.000
_cell.length_b   1.000
_cell.length_c   1.000
_cell.angle_alpha   90.00
_cell.angle_beta   90.00
_cell.angle_gamma   90.00
#
_symmetry.space_group_name_H-M   'P 1'
#
loop_
_entity.id
_entity.type
_entity.pdbx_description
1 polymer ?
#
loop_
_entity_poly.entity_id
_entity_poly.type
_entity_poly.pdbx_seq_one_letter_code
_entity_poly.pdbx_strand_id
1 'polypeptide(L)'
;MCHNGSDETSGWQPAGQAGGCETSRRAFGRFLVAGAGLAALSACTPDQPAAPSGAPGPTPGPGSSTPTAAASASESAAGTPPAPQQRSPSSAPPTPAAPPAAAASATPPSAAAPGRQHSLSDPTSPWVVVNKHRPLSPATFVPPDLVRPGVRLVTSGEAALLNSTTAAAAERMFAAAAAAGVIITLASGYRSFATQKVTYSGWVRAQGQAAADTASARPGYSEHQTGWAFDIGDGSGADAFQPNFRSRPAALWAAAQAHRFGFVVRYPWTFHEITGYFYEPWHLRYIGIEAATDMLSRGIATLEQYFGLEAAPGYR
;
A
#
# COMPACT_ATOMS: atom_id res chain seq x y z
N MET A 1 -66.07 6.74 -27.13
CA MET A 1 -66.98 7.84 -26.74
C MET A 1 -66.43 8.41 -25.43
N CYS A 2 -65.90 9.64 -25.41
CA CYS A 2 -66.58 10.92 -25.05
C CYS A 2 -66.93 10.99 -23.55
N HIS A 3 -66.61 12.01 -22.73
CA HIS A 3 -65.86 13.29 -22.83
C HIS A 3 -65.10 13.49 -21.47
N ASN A 4 -64.02 14.28 -21.27
CA ASN A 4 -63.57 15.63 -21.68
C ASN A 4 -64.14 16.81 -20.83
N GLY A 5 -63.25 17.72 -20.38
CA GLY A 5 -63.53 18.98 -19.62
C GLY A 5 -62.66 19.11 -18.35
N SER A 6 -61.49 19.78 -18.39
CA SER A 6 -61.25 21.25 -18.24
C SER A 6 -61.24 21.70 -16.74
N ASP A 7 -60.41 22.64 -16.28
CA ASP A 7 -59.73 23.77 -16.95
C ASP A 7 -58.28 24.02 -16.48
N GLU A 8 -57.52 24.74 -17.33
CA GLU A 8 -56.25 25.39 -17.00
C GLU A 8 -56.48 26.78 -16.38
N THR A 9 -55.65 27.21 -15.42
CA THR A 9 -55.36 28.64 -15.22
C THR A 9 -53.87 28.90 -15.04
N SER A 10 -53.28 29.55 -16.04
CA SER A 10 -51.93 30.12 -15.97
C SER A 10 -51.90 31.39 -15.12
N GLY A 11 -50.75 31.72 -14.52
CA GLY A 11 -50.44 33.15 -14.28
C GLY A 11 -49.59 33.51 -13.06
N TRP A 12 -48.37 33.94 -13.37
CA TRP A 12 -47.69 35.10 -12.77
C TRP A 12 -46.98 34.96 -11.40
N GLN A 13 -45.64 35.02 -11.46
CA GLN A 13 -44.78 35.51 -10.38
C GLN A 13 -44.78 37.05 -10.36
N PRO A 14 -44.38 37.67 -9.24
CA PRO A 14 -43.14 38.45 -9.37
C PRO A 14 -42.12 38.19 -8.25
N ALA A 15 -40.86 38.53 -8.54
CA ALA A 15 -39.75 38.46 -7.60
C ALA A 15 -39.51 39.80 -6.90
N GLY A 16 -38.84 39.75 -5.74
CA GLY A 16 -38.09 40.87 -5.17
C GLY A 16 -38.52 41.30 -3.76
N GLN A 17 -37.63 41.12 -2.78
CA GLN A 17 -36.67 42.17 -2.43
C GLN A 17 -35.56 41.64 -1.51
N ALA A 18 -34.44 42.37 -1.49
CA ALA A 18 -33.30 42.13 -0.62
C ALA A 18 -33.27 43.14 0.54
N GLY A 19 -32.55 42.80 1.61
CA GLY A 19 -32.38 43.62 2.82
C GLY A 19 -32.67 42.81 4.08
N GLY A 20 -31.87 42.88 5.14
CA GLY A 20 -30.62 43.63 5.32
C GLY A 20 -29.83 43.07 6.51
N CYS A 21 -28.58 43.51 6.66
CA CYS A 21 -27.73 43.14 7.79
C CYS A 21 -28.11 43.98 9.02
N GLU A 22 -28.40 43.36 10.17
CA GLU A 22 -28.13 44.03 11.45
C GLU A 22 -27.88 43.07 12.62
N THR A 23 -26.97 43.50 13.48
CA THR A 23 -26.48 42.77 14.67
C THR A 23 -27.42 42.89 15.86
N SER A 24 -27.56 41.84 16.67
CA SER A 24 -27.94 42.00 18.07
C SER A 24 -27.22 41.04 19.01
N ARG A 25 -26.29 41.59 19.79
CA ARG A 25 -25.82 40.97 21.04
C ARG A 25 -26.78 41.40 22.15
N ARG A 26 -27.27 40.46 22.96
CA ARG A 26 -27.60 40.72 24.38
C ARG A 26 -27.48 39.44 25.20
N ALA A 27 -26.98 39.59 26.41
CA ALA A 27 -26.72 38.51 27.35
C ALA A 27 -27.57 38.68 28.63
N PHE A 28 -27.37 37.74 29.55
CA PHE A 28 -27.84 37.71 30.96
C PHE A 28 -29.23 37.15 31.25
N GLY A 29 -29.20 35.95 31.86
CA GLY A 29 -30.22 35.40 32.76
C GLY A 29 -29.52 34.45 33.74
N ARG A 30 -29.17 34.93 34.94
CA ARG A 30 -28.52 34.14 36.00
C ARG A 30 -29.57 33.39 36.84
N PHE A 31 -29.22 32.22 37.35
CA PHE A 31 -29.81 31.67 38.58
C PHE A 31 -28.70 31.17 39.52
N LEU A 32 -28.88 31.38 40.83
CA LEU A 32 -27.90 31.15 41.90
C LEU A 32 -28.59 30.56 43.13
N VAL A 33 -28.15 29.40 43.60
CA VAL A 33 -28.24 28.85 44.97
C VAL A 33 -27.06 27.85 45.06
N ALA A 34 -26.02 27.90 45.90
CA ALA A 34 -25.76 28.33 47.30
C ALA A 34 -25.77 27.16 48.31
N GLY A 35 -24.68 27.02 49.10
CA GLY A 35 -24.43 25.93 50.07
C GLY A 35 -23.07 25.23 49.80
N ALA A 36 -21.90 25.68 50.26
CA ALA A 36 -21.41 26.05 51.61
C ALA A 36 -20.97 24.84 52.46
N GLY A 37 -19.67 24.79 52.80
CA GLY A 37 -19.06 23.72 53.61
C GLY A 37 -17.53 23.72 53.53
N LEU A 38 -16.88 24.63 54.27
CA LEU A 38 -15.42 24.67 54.40
C LEU A 38 -15.05 24.63 55.89
N ALA A 39 -14.16 23.71 56.28
CA ALA A 39 -13.51 23.70 57.58
C ALA A 39 -12.07 23.23 57.40
N ALA A 40 -11.13 24.00 57.92
CA ALA A 40 -9.71 23.67 57.98
C ALA A 40 -9.24 23.81 59.44
N LEU A 41 -8.17 23.11 59.81
CA LEU A 41 -6.95 23.70 60.40
C LEU A 41 -5.91 22.65 60.82
N SER A 42 -4.64 22.99 60.53
CA SER A 42 -3.40 22.72 61.29
C SER A 42 -3.02 21.31 61.79
N ALA A 43 -2.05 20.73 61.07
CA ALA A 43 -0.70 20.31 61.52
C ALA A 43 -0.39 19.98 63.00
N CYS A 44 0.34 18.88 63.21
CA CYS A 44 1.49 18.77 64.13
C CYS A 44 2.36 17.53 63.80
N THR A 45 3.67 17.69 63.73
CA THR A 45 4.69 16.60 63.78
C THR A 45 5.09 16.37 65.25
N PRO A 46 5.62 15.20 65.68
CA PRO A 46 7.08 15.02 65.59
C PRO A 46 7.62 13.56 65.49
N ASP A 47 8.92 13.51 65.15
CA ASP A 47 9.99 12.58 65.56
C ASP A 47 10.18 11.13 65.04
N GLN A 48 11.47 10.75 65.11
CA GLN A 48 12.23 9.63 64.51
C GLN A 48 12.42 8.46 65.53
N PRO A 49 12.93 7.23 65.19
CA PRO A 49 14.30 7.06 64.65
C PRO A 49 14.70 5.82 63.78
N ALA A 50 15.85 6.01 63.11
CA ALA A 50 16.94 5.05 62.83
C ALA A 50 16.91 4.15 61.57
N ALA A 51 18.11 4.00 60.98
CA ALA A 51 18.44 3.26 59.74
C ALA A 51 19.38 2.06 60.04
N PRO A 52 19.95 1.34 59.02
CA PRO A 52 21.20 1.83 58.40
C PRO A 52 21.45 1.51 56.90
N SER A 53 22.37 2.30 56.30
CA SER A 53 23.37 2.09 55.22
C SER A 53 23.20 1.00 54.13
N GLY A 54 23.65 1.17 52.88
CA GLY A 54 24.42 2.22 52.14
C GLY A 54 24.40 1.87 50.63
N ALA A 55 25.06 2.51 49.66
CA ALA A 55 26.12 3.52 49.60
C ALA A 55 25.96 4.36 48.29
N PRO A 56 26.78 5.41 47.99
CA PRO A 56 26.34 6.53 47.13
C PRO A 56 26.97 6.61 45.73
N GLY A 57 26.34 7.37 44.82
CA GLY A 57 27.01 8.10 43.72
C GLY A 57 27.56 9.47 44.21
N PRO A 58 28.16 10.34 43.37
CA PRO A 58 27.55 10.78 42.11
C PRO A 58 28.52 11.18 40.95
N THR A 59 27.88 11.73 39.90
CA THR A 59 28.33 12.50 38.72
C THR A 59 28.97 13.88 39.05
N PRO A 60 29.19 14.82 38.09
CA PRO A 60 29.82 14.79 36.75
C PRO A 60 30.86 15.94 36.57
N GLY A 61 31.50 16.09 35.39
CA GLY A 61 32.16 17.36 35.01
C GLY A 61 33.11 17.30 33.80
N PRO A 62 33.22 18.35 32.95
CA PRO A 62 33.86 18.26 31.62
C PRO A 62 35.29 18.81 31.53
N GLY A 63 36.00 18.46 30.45
CA GLY A 63 37.28 19.07 30.09
C GLY A 63 37.64 18.86 28.61
N SER A 64 37.89 19.97 27.90
CA SER A 64 38.40 19.97 26.52
C SER A 64 39.92 20.06 26.50
N SER A 65 40.58 19.40 25.54
CA SER A 65 41.87 19.88 25.03
C SER A 65 42.20 19.32 23.64
N THR A 66 42.55 20.24 22.74
CA THR A 66 43.23 19.98 21.46
C THR A 66 44.71 19.64 21.70
N PRO A 67 45.42 19.17 20.67
CA PRO A 67 46.58 19.98 20.24
C PRO A 67 46.59 20.31 18.73
N THR A 68 47.39 21.32 18.39
CA THR A 68 47.52 21.92 17.05
C THR A 68 49.00 21.99 16.64
N ALA A 69 49.27 22.16 15.33
CA ALA A 69 50.55 22.51 14.68
C ALA A 69 51.56 21.35 14.50
N ALA A 70 52.44 21.32 13.47
CA ALA A 70 52.62 22.14 12.26
C ALA A 70 53.45 21.29 11.24
N ALA A 71 53.11 21.19 9.95
CA ALA A 71 53.37 22.13 8.82
C ALA A 71 54.68 21.88 8.03
N SER A 72 54.54 21.52 6.74
CA SER A 72 55.36 21.85 5.53
C SER A 72 54.85 20.94 4.38
N ALA A 73 54.39 21.39 3.20
CA ALA A 73 54.96 22.30 2.18
C ALA A 73 56.28 21.75 1.57
N SER A 74 56.53 21.80 0.25
CA SER A 74 55.90 22.59 -0.84
C SER A 74 56.18 21.99 -2.24
N GLU A 75 55.44 22.47 -3.27
CA GLU A 75 55.86 22.65 -4.69
C GLU A 75 56.27 21.43 -5.58
N SER A 76 56.15 21.42 -6.92
CA SER A 76 55.46 22.24 -7.97
C SER A 76 55.35 21.38 -9.26
N ALA A 77 54.79 21.73 -10.43
CA ALA A 77 54.13 22.93 -10.99
C ALA A 77 53.07 22.46 -12.04
N ALA A 78 51.91 23.11 -12.23
CA ALA A 78 51.60 24.18 -13.21
C ALA A 78 51.83 23.87 -14.71
N GLY A 79 50.76 23.96 -15.52
CA GLY A 79 50.75 23.77 -16.98
C GLY A 79 49.42 24.15 -17.63
N THR A 80 49.24 25.45 -17.91
CA THR A 80 48.00 26.14 -18.38
C THR A 80 47.67 25.85 -19.88
N PRO A 81 46.40 25.95 -20.35
CA PRO A 81 45.95 25.42 -21.65
C PRO A 81 45.95 26.47 -22.78
N PRO A 82 45.49 26.08 -23.99
CA PRO A 82 44.89 27.04 -24.92
C PRO A 82 43.48 26.63 -25.42
N ALA A 83 42.57 27.59 -25.34
CA ALA A 83 41.52 27.84 -26.34
C ALA A 83 41.90 29.17 -27.04
N PRO A 84 41.21 29.67 -28.10
CA PRO A 84 39.96 29.20 -28.70
C PRO A 84 39.97 29.12 -30.25
N GLN A 85 38.87 28.68 -30.87
CA GLN A 85 38.25 29.47 -31.95
C GLN A 85 36.80 29.08 -32.28
N GLN A 86 36.07 30.10 -32.72
CA GLN A 86 34.62 30.20 -32.87
C GLN A 86 34.00 29.25 -33.91
N ARG A 87 32.75 28.83 -33.66
CA ARG A 87 31.66 29.17 -34.60
C ARG A 87 30.26 29.16 -33.99
N SER A 88 29.49 30.15 -34.41
CA SER A 88 28.06 30.40 -34.21
C SER A 88 27.70 31.54 -35.18
N PRO A 89 26.43 31.72 -35.64
CA PRO A 89 25.22 31.48 -34.84
C PRO A 89 24.00 30.90 -35.59
N SER A 90 22.93 30.76 -34.81
CA SER A 90 21.52 31.00 -35.20
C SER A 90 20.80 30.01 -36.13
N SER A 91 19.95 29.20 -35.51
CA SER A 91 18.62 28.87 -36.03
C SER A 91 17.62 28.90 -34.87
N ALA A 92 16.42 29.44 -35.12
CA ALA A 92 15.45 29.86 -34.10
C ALA A 92 14.87 28.69 -33.24
N PRO A 93 14.34 28.98 -32.02
CA PRO A 93 13.70 27.96 -31.20
C PRO A 93 12.33 27.53 -31.78
N PRO A 94 11.96 26.24 -31.71
CA PRO A 94 10.60 25.83 -31.99
C PRO A 94 9.65 26.26 -30.86
N THR A 95 8.52 26.85 -31.23
CA THR A 95 7.42 27.23 -30.33
C THR A 95 6.89 25.99 -29.56
N PRO A 96 6.49 26.11 -28.28
CA PRO A 96 5.85 25.00 -27.57
C PRO A 96 4.50 24.65 -28.22
N ALA A 97 4.40 23.45 -28.79
CA ALA A 97 3.10 22.89 -29.16
C ALA A 97 2.33 22.54 -27.89
N ALA A 98 1.10 23.03 -27.76
CA ALA A 98 0.22 22.69 -26.65
C ALA A 98 -0.07 21.17 -26.63
N PRO A 99 -0.18 20.53 -25.46
CA PRO A 99 -0.51 19.11 -25.39
C PRO A 99 -1.93 18.89 -25.94
N PRO A 100 -2.15 17.92 -26.84
CA PRO A 100 -3.51 17.55 -27.23
C PRO A 100 -4.25 17.00 -26.00
N ALA A 101 -5.51 17.43 -25.85
CA ALA A 101 -6.37 17.03 -24.74
C ALA A 101 -6.58 15.50 -24.70
N ALA A 102 -6.97 15.02 -23.51
CA ALA A 102 -7.23 13.61 -23.22
C ALA A 102 -7.99 12.88 -24.33
N ALA A 103 -7.28 12.02 -25.06
CA ALA A 103 -7.89 11.02 -25.92
C ALA A 103 -8.45 9.90 -25.05
N ALA A 104 -9.70 9.52 -25.31
CA ALA A 104 -10.46 8.58 -24.50
C ALA A 104 -9.80 7.19 -24.39
N SER A 105 -10.20 6.47 -23.33
CA SER A 105 -9.82 5.10 -23.01
C SER A 105 -9.81 4.17 -24.23
N ALA A 106 -8.64 3.92 -24.80
CA ALA A 106 -8.42 2.78 -25.66
C ALA A 106 -8.29 1.54 -24.77
N THR A 107 -9.30 0.67 -24.78
CA THR A 107 -9.18 -0.67 -24.19
C THR A 107 -7.98 -1.36 -24.86
N PRO A 108 -6.93 -1.77 -24.13
CA PRO A 108 -5.83 -2.49 -24.74
C PRO A 108 -6.37 -3.80 -25.35
N PRO A 109 -5.87 -4.23 -26.52
CA PRO A 109 -6.33 -5.46 -27.13
C PRO A 109 -6.08 -6.62 -26.16
N SER A 110 -7.16 -7.31 -25.78
CA SER A 110 -7.07 -8.56 -25.01
C SER A 110 -6.19 -9.51 -25.81
N ALA A 111 -5.02 -9.81 -25.26
CA ALA A 111 -4.09 -10.71 -25.89
C ALA A 111 -4.34 -12.09 -25.34
N ALA A 112 -4.75 -13.02 -26.22
CA ALA A 112 -4.93 -14.41 -25.85
C ALA A 112 -3.66 -14.94 -25.16
N ALA A 113 -3.78 -15.27 -23.88
CA ALA A 113 -2.71 -15.91 -23.12
C ALA A 113 -2.29 -17.22 -23.82
N PRO A 114 -0.98 -17.49 -23.97
CA PRO A 114 -0.50 -18.73 -24.58
C PRO A 114 -0.88 -19.95 -23.73
N GLY A 115 -0.91 -21.11 -24.39
CA GLY A 115 -1.08 -22.41 -23.74
C GLY A 115 -2.53 -22.82 -23.49
N ARG A 116 -2.72 -23.71 -22.52
CA ARG A 116 -4.05 -24.24 -22.14
C ARG A 116 -4.81 -23.18 -21.35
N GLN A 117 -5.97 -22.74 -21.85
CA GLN A 117 -6.77 -21.75 -21.14
C GLN A 117 -7.29 -22.32 -19.80
N HIS A 118 -7.00 -21.60 -18.71
CA HIS A 118 -7.55 -21.84 -17.38
C HIS A 118 -8.74 -20.91 -17.11
N SER A 119 -9.55 -21.24 -16.10
CA SER A 119 -10.73 -20.45 -15.75
C SER A 119 -10.34 -19.17 -15.00
N LEU A 120 -11.01 -18.05 -15.33
CA LEU A 120 -10.82 -16.76 -14.66
C LEU A 120 -11.78 -16.54 -13.48
N SER A 121 -12.62 -17.53 -13.14
CA SER A 121 -13.66 -17.43 -12.10
C SER A 121 -13.78 -18.65 -11.18
N ASP A 122 -13.26 -19.81 -11.58
CA ASP A 122 -13.17 -20.99 -10.71
C ASP A 122 -12.03 -20.77 -9.70
N PRO A 123 -12.30 -20.74 -8.39
CA PRO A 123 -11.28 -20.45 -7.37
C PRO A 123 -10.17 -21.51 -7.27
N THR A 124 -10.37 -22.71 -7.82
CA THR A 124 -9.33 -23.74 -7.94
C THR A 124 -8.40 -23.53 -9.15
N SER A 125 -8.70 -22.58 -10.04
CA SER A 125 -7.87 -22.31 -11.21
C SER A 125 -6.71 -21.36 -10.90
N PRO A 126 -5.48 -21.63 -11.38
CA PRO A 126 -4.33 -20.74 -11.19
C PRO A 126 -4.51 -19.37 -11.87
N TRP A 127 -5.45 -19.22 -12.81
CA TRP A 127 -5.79 -17.96 -13.47
C TRP A 127 -7.02 -17.25 -12.89
N VAL A 128 -7.59 -17.71 -11.76
CA VAL A 128 -8.74 -17.02 -11.15
C VAL A 128 -8.39 -15.55 -10.88
N VAL A 129 -9.15 -14.60 -11.40
CA VAL A 129 -8.91 -13.18 -11.09
C VAL A 129 -9.91 -12.76 -10.03
N VAL A 130 -9.39 -12.57 -8.82
CA VAL A 130 -10.10 -11.99 -7.68
C VAL A 130 -9.70 -10.52 -7.58
N ASN A 131 -10.66 -9.62 -7.69
CA ASN A 131 -10.48 -8.18 -7.54
C ASN A 131 -11.84 -7.55 -7.16
N LYS A 132 -11.91 -6.22 -7.00
CA LYS A 132 -13.12 -5.52 -6.50
C LYS A 132 -14.39 -5.71 -7.35
N HIS A 133 -14.27 -6.14 -8.61
CA HIS A 133 -15.38 -6.47 -9.50
C HIS A 133 -15.65 -7.98 -9.60
N ARG A 134 -14.78 -8.83 -9.04
CA ARG A 134 -14.77 -10.28 -9.19
C ARG A 134 -14.56 -10.96 -7.82
N PRO A 135 -15.61 -11.09 -6.99
CA PRO A 135 -15.52 -11.84 -5.74
C PRO A 135 -15.35 -13.34 -5.99
N LEU A 136 -14.84 -14.04 -4.98
CA LEU A 136 -14.83 -15.50 -4.93
C LEU A 136 -16.25 -16.07 -4.89
N SER A 137 -16.45 -17.18 -5.61
CA SER A 137 -17.67 -17.97 -5.57
C SER A 137 -17.31 -19.45 -5.30
N PRO A 138 -17.68 -20.02 -4.13
CA PRO A 138 -18.36 -19.36 -3.01
C PRO A 138 -17.47 -18.32 -2.31
N ALA A 139 -18.09 -17.29 -1.71
CA ALA A 139 -17.36 -16.23 -1.01
C ALA A 139 -16.49 -16.76 0.15
N THR A 140 -16.87 -17.90 0.75
CA THR A 140 -16.15 -18.59 1.83
C THR A 140 -15.28 -19.74 1.32
N PHE A 141 -14.86 -19.74 0.04
CA PHE A 141 -13.97 -20.75 -0.53
C PHE A 141 -12.71 -20.98 0.32
N VAL A 142 -12.32 -22.25 0.45
CA VAL A 142 -11.08 -22.71 1.06
C VAL A 142 -10.41 -23.68 0.08
N PRO A 143 -9.12 -23.53 -0.26
CA PRO A 143 -8.43 -24.48 -1.13
C PRO A 143 -8.37 -25.88 -0.49
N PRO A 144 -8.63 -26.96 -1.22
CA PRO A 144 -8.68 -28.32 -0.67
C PRO A 144 -7.30 -28.89 -0.30
N ASP A 145 -6.22 -28.24 -0.75
CA ASP A 145 -4.85 -28.74 -0.77
C ASP A 145 -3.85 -27.77 -0.12
N LEU A 146 -4.29 -27.06 0.94
CA LEU A 146 -3.42 -26.17 1.70
C LEU A 146 -2.30 -26.94 2.41
N VAL A 147 -1.05 -26.54 2.17
CA VAL A 147 0.15 -27.12 2.77
C VAL A 147 1.08 -26.05 3.31
N ARG A 148 1.94 -26.41 4.27
CA ARG A 148 3.04 -25.55 4.74
C ARG A 148 4.25 -25.74 3.81
N PRO A 149 4.69 -24.73 3.05
CA PRO A 149 5.89 -24.83 2.21
C PRO A 149 7.17 -24.96 3.06
N GLY A 150 8.15 -25.67 2.52
CA GLY A 150 9.51 -25.83 3.04
C GLY A 150 10.40 -24.59 2.87
N VAL A 151 9.88 -23.40 3.17
CA VAL A 151 10.60 -22.11 3.05
C VAL A 151 10.80 -21.43 4.41
N ARG A 152 11.58 -20.35 4.44
CA ARG A 152 11.71 -19.50 5.64
C ARG A 152 10.39 -18.78 5.90
N LEU A 153 9.86 -18.92 7.11
CA LEU A 153 8.59 -18.32 7.54
C LEU A 153 8.84 -17.26 8.62
N VAL A 154 8.13 -16.14 8.56
CA VAL A 154 8.03 -15.16 9.68
C VAL A 154 6.59 -15.07 10.21
N THR A 155 5.80 -16.13 9.97
CA THR A 155 4.37 -16.21 10.26
C THR A 155 3.96 -17.65 10.60
N SER A 156 2.76 -17.83 11.16
CA SER A 156 2.27 -19.10 11.70
C SER A 156 0.77 -19.30 11.41
N GLY A 157 0.19 -20.41 11.88
CA GLY A 157 -1.21 -20.73 11.62
C GLY A 157 -1.55 -20.86 10.13
N GLU A 158 -2.74 -20.40 9.74
CA GLU A 158 -3.21 -20.41 8.35
C GLU A 158 -2.36 -19.52 7.42
N ALA A 159 -1.82 -18.42 7.94
CA ALA A 159 -0.97 -17.49 7.20
C ALA A 159 0.41 -18.08 6.83
N ALA A 160 0.73 -19.27 7.31
CA ALA A 160 1.91 -20.03 6.90
C ALA A 160 1.60 -21.18 5.91
N LEU A 161 0.40 -21.21 5.33
CA LEU A 161 -0.03 -22.19 4.34
C LEU A 161 -0.14 -21.57 2.95
N LEU A 162 -0.01 -22.38 1.90
CA LEU A 162 -0.27 -22.05 0.50
C LEU A 162 -1.02 -23.21 -0.16
N ASN A 163 -1.64 -22.99 -1.33
CA ASN A 163 -2.04 -24.11 -2.21
C ASN A 163 -0.78 -24.93 -2.58
N SER A 164 -0.92 -26.24 -2.77
CA SER A 164 0.22 -27.15 -2.99
C SER A 164 1.09 -26.80 -4.19
N THR A 165 0.50 -26.31 -5.28
CA THR A 165 1.23 -25.88 -6.48
C THR A 165 1.99 -24.57 -6.22
N THR A 166 1.35 -23.62 -5.53
CA THR A 166 1.98 -22.38 -5.08
C THR A 166 3.15 -22.65 -4.13
N ALA A 167 3.01 -23.61 -3.20
CA ALA A 167 4.06 -24.03 -2.27
C ALA A 167 5.30 -24.57 -3.01
N ALA A 168 5.11 -25.54 -3.91
CA ALA A 168 6.21 -26.12 -4.70
C ALA A 168 6.87 -25.11 -5.66
N ALA A 169 6.14 -24.06 -6.08
CA ALA A 169 6.70 -22.95 -6.83
C ALA A 169 7.51 -21.99 -5.94
N ALA A 170 6.99 -21.66 -4.74
CA ALA A 170 7.65 -20.79 -3.78
C ALA A 170 8.95 -21.42 -3.24
N GLU A 171 8.97 -22.73 -2.96
CA GLU A 171 10.17 -23.46 -2.54
C GLU A 171 11.31 -23.33 -3.56
N ARG A 172 11.03 -23.57 -4.85
CA ARG A 172 12.00 -23.40 -5.94
C ARG A 172 12.47 -21.95 -6.06
N MET A 173 11.55 -20.98 -5.94
CA MET A 173 11.88 -19.56 -6.01
C MET A 173 12.79 -19.13 -4.86
N PHE A 174 12.48 -19.52 -3.63
CA PHE A 174 13.25 -19.16 -2.44
C PHE A 174 14.62 -19.85 -2.42
N ALA A 175 14.71 -21.10 -2.90
CA ALA A 175 16.00 -21.79 -3.08
C ALA A 175 16.89 -21.06 -4.10
N ALA A 176 16.33 -20.61 -5.22
CA ALA A 176 17.06 -19.83 -6.22
C ALA A 176 17.48 -18.44 -5.71
N ALA A 177 16.64 -17.77 -4.91
CA ALA A 177 16.99 -16.52 -4.25
C ALA A 177 18.14 -16.71 -3.25
N ALA A 178 18.08 -17.76 -2.42
CA ALA A 178 19.12 -18.09 -1.46
C ALA A 178 20.46 -18.43 -2.14
N ALA A 179 20.43 -19.14 -3.27
CA ALA A 179 21.62 -19.40 -4.10
C ALA A 179 22.24 -18.12 -4.70
N ALA A 180 21.42 -17.07 -4.90
CA ALA A 180 21.87 -15.74 -5.30
C ALA A 180 22.23 -14.82 -4.10
N GLY A 181 22.30 -15.35 -2.87
CA GLY A 181 22.59 -14.58 -1.66
C GLY A 181 21.43 -13.73 -1.13
N VAL A 182 20.22 -13.87 -1.69
CA VAL A 182 19.04 -13.09 -1.31
C VAL A 182 18.17 -13.90 -0.33
N ILE A 183 17.89 -13.31 0.82
CA ILE A 183 16.95 -13.87 1.80
C ILE A 183 15.54 -13.42 1.43
N ILE A 184 14.64 -14.39 1.29
CA ILE A 184 13.19 -14.17 1.18
C ILE A 184 12.52 -14.98 2.30
N THR A 185 11.50 -14.39 2.94
CA THR A 185 10.65 -15.04 3.94
C THR A 185 9.18 -14.95 3.53
N LEU A 186 8.37 -15.97 3.81
CA LEU A 186 6.92 -15.90 3.67
C LEU A 186 6.34 -15.14 4.88
N ALA A 187 5.65 -14.03 4.63
CA ALA A 187 5.10 -13.14 5.64
C ALA A 187 3.57 -13.27 5.79
N SER A 188 2.83 -13.49 4.69
CA SER A 188 1.40 -13.84 4.73
C SER A 188 1.03 -14.73 3.55
N GLY A 189 0.66 -15.98 3.80
CA GLY A 189 0.16 -16.93 2.80
C GLY A 189 -1.35 -16.89 2.71
N TYR A 190 -1.98 -18.05 2.84
CA TYR A 190 -3.44 -18.20 2.85
C TYR A 190 -4.09 -17.43 4.01
N ARG A 191 -5.25 -16.84 3.73
CA ARG A 191 -6.05 -16.10 4.72
C ARG A 191 -7.52 -16.41 4.49
N SER A 192 -8.19 -17.00 5.47
CA SER A 192 -9.60 -17.38 5.33
C SER A 192 -10.52 -16.17 5.24
N PHE A 193 -11.73 -16.37 4.71
CA PHE A 193 -12.77 -15.34 4.68
C PHE A 193 -13.05 -14.73 6.07
N ALA A 194 -13.04 -15.57 7.11
CA ALA A 194 -13.25 -15.16 8.49
C ALA A 194 -12.11 -14.24 8.98
N THR A 195 -10.85 -14.61 8.74
CA THR A 195 -9.70 -13.77 9.07
C THR A 195 -9.70 -12.47 8.26
N GLN A 196 -9.98 -12.52 6.95
CA GLN A 196 -10.06 -11.31 6.12
C GLN A 196 -11.15 -10.34 6.61
N LYS A 197 -12.25 -10.85 7.21
CA LYS A 197 -13.28 -10.02 7.88
C LYS A 197 -12.70 -9.25 9.07
N VAL A 198 -11.92 -9.91 9.92
CA VAL A 198 -11.23 -9.26 11.04
C VAL A 198 -10.17 -8.28 10.55
N THR A 199 -9.34 -8.66 9.57
CA THR A 199 -8.31 -7.81 8.96
C THR A 199 -8.92 -6.53 8.39
N TYR A 200 -9.91 -6.64 7.51
CA TYR A 200 -10.56 -5.49 6.87
C TYR A 200 -11.24 -4.58 7.91
N SER A 201 -11.97 -5.14 8.90
CA SER A 201 -12.53 -4.34 10.00
C SER A 201 -11.46 -3.63 10.83
N GLY A 202 -10.26 -4.20 10.95
CA GLY A 202 -9.09 -3.54 11.53
C GLY A 202 -8.66 -2.29 10.76
N TRP A 203 -8.51 -2.40 9.44
CA TRP A 203 -8.17 -1.28 8.55
C TRP A 203 -9.22 -0.17 8.58
N VAL A 204 -10.52 -0.52 8.47
CA VAL A 204 -11.63 0.44 8.53
C VAL A 204 -11.61 1.23 9.85
N ARG A 205 -11.37 0.56 10.98
CA ARG A 205 -11.28 1.20 12.30
C ARG A 205 -10.06 2.11 12.44
N ALA A 206 -8.93 1.78 11.80
CA ALA A 206 -7.69 2.53 11.91
C ALA A 206 -7.63 3.76 10.99
N GLN A 207 -8.22 3.68 9.79
CA GLN A 207 -7.98 4.63 8.70
C GLN A 207 -9.27 5.10 7.98
N GLY A 208 -10.44 4.57 8.37
CA GLY A 208 -11.70 4.81 7.68
C GLY A 208 -11.88 3.92 6.44
N GLN A 209 -13.11 3.79 5.97
CA GLN A 209 -13.45 2.86 4.90
C GLN A 209 -12.78 3.20 3.56
N ALA A 210 -12.72 4.48 3.17
CA ALA A 210 -12.14 4.88 1.89
C ALA A 210 -10.64 4.52 1.77
N ALA A 211 -9.87 4.67 2.84
CA ALA A 211 -8.47 4.24 2.88
C ALA A 211 -8.34 2.71 2.98
N ALA A 212 -9.19 2.06 3.79
CA ALA A 212 -9.21 0.60 3.88
C ALA A 212 -9.51 -0.06 2.52
N ASP A 213 -10.42 0.51 1.73
CA ASP A 213 -10.79 0.01 0.40
C ASP A 213 -9.66 0.15 -0.65
N THR A 214 -8.59 0.92 -0.40
CA THR A 214 -7.39 0.95 -1.27
C THR A 214 -6.28 0.01 -0.80
N ALA A 215 -6.25 -0.31 0.50
CA ALA A 215 -5.15 -1.03 1.15
C ALA A 215 -5.49 -2.42 1.69
N SER A 216 -6.77 -2.82 1.66
CA SER A 216 -7.19 -4.15 2.10
C SER A 216 -8.44 -4.63 1.37
N ALA A 217 -8.40 -5.89 0.95
CA ALA A 217 -9.55 -6.53 0.33
C ALA A 217 -10.73 -6.66 1.31
N ARG A 218 -11.95 -6.41 0.82
CA ARG A 218 -13.17 -6.85 1.51
C ARG A 218 -13.20 -8.39 1.57
N PRO A 219 -13.88 -9.01 2.55
CA PRO A 219 -13.97 -10.47 2.64
C PRO A 219 -14.56 -11.08 1.37
N GLY A 220 -13.93 -12.13 0.83
CA GLY A 220 -14.29 -12.73 -0.46
C GLY A 220 -13.67 -12.05 -1.69
N TYR A 221 -12.96 -10.92 -1.53
CA TYR A 221 -12.27 -10.19 -2.60
C TYR A 221 -10.74 -10.26 -2.49
N SER A 222 -10.21 -11.15 -1.64
CA SER A 222 -8.78 -11.27 -1.31
C SER A 222 -8.15 -12.47 -2.03
N GLU A 223 -7.08 -12.24 -2.79
CA GLU A 223 -6.35 -13.34 -3.45
C GLU A 223 -5.72 -14.32 -2.46
N HIS A 224 -5.34 -13.89 -1.25
CA HIS A 224 -4.82 -14.78 -0.21
C HIS A 224 -5.76 -15.95 0.09
N GLN A 225 -7.07 -15.74 0.00
CA GLN A 225 -8.06 -16.78 0.26
C GLN A 225 -8.01 -17.92 -0.77
N THR A 226 -7.39 -17.70 -1.93
CA THR A 226 -7.18 -18.76 -2.94
C THR A 226 -5.95 -19.62 -2.70
N GLY A 227 -5.00 -19.19 -1.86
CA GLY A 227 -3.69 -19.83 -1.76
C GLY A 227 -2.80 -19.70 -3.00
N TRP A 228 -3.23 -18.98 -4.05
CA TRP A 228 -2.39 -18.62 -5.22
C TRP A 228 -1.52 -17.38 -4.99
N ALA A 229 -1.75 -16.63 -3.92
CA ALA A 229 -1.02 -15.40 -3.61
C ALA A 229 -0.41 -15.43 -2.19
N PHE A 230 0.71 -14.75 -2.03
CA PHE A 230 1.38 -14.56 -0.74
C PHE A 230 2.30 -13.33 -0.71
N ASP A 231 2.55 -12.86 0.50
CA ASP A 231 3.42 -11.74 0.81
C ASP A 231 4.82 -12.22 1.17
N ILE A 232 5.84 -11.58 0.59
CA ILE A 232 7.25 -11.78 0.95
C ILE A 232 7.77 -10.72 1.92
N GLY A 233 8.72 -11.13 2.77
CA GLY A 233 9.63 -10.27 3.51
C GLY A 233 11.09 -10.68 3.25
N ASP A 234 12.02 -10.06 3.96
CA ASP A 234 13.46 -10.37 3.94
C ASP A 234 13.99 -10.90 5.30
N GLY A 235 13.09 -11.14 6.26
CA GLY A 235 13.40 -11.54 7.63
C GLY A 235 13.81 -10.40 8.58
N SER A 236 14.04 -9.17 8.09
CA SER A 236 14.42 -8.03 8.95
C SER A 236 13.23 -7.30 9.57
N GLY A 237 12.05 -7.42 8.97
CA GLY A 237 10.86 -6.64 9.32
C GLY A 237 10.90 -5.18 8.85
N ALA A 238 12.03 -4.70 8.31
CA ALA A 238 12.13 -3.38 7.73
C ALA A 238 11.20 -3.25 6.51
N ASP A 239 10.51 -2.12 6.42
CA ASP A 239 9.61 -1.77 5.31
C ASP A 239 8.46 -2.76 5.06
N ALA A 240 8.17 -3.66 6.02
CA ALA A 240 7.16 -4.70 5.86
C ALA A 240 5.78 -4.10 5.53
N PHE A 241 5.20 -4.55 4.41
CA PHE A 241 3.92 -4.07 3.89
C PHE A 241 3.88 -2.55 3.59
N GLN A 242 5.02 -1.97 3.16
CA GLN A 242 5.14 -0.56 2.76
C GLN A 242 5.76 -0.39 1.36
N PRO A 243 5.39 0.66 0.57
CA PRO A 243 5.90 0.86 -0.80
C PRO A 243 7.42 1.05 -0.94
N ASN A 244 8.14 1.29 0.15
CA ASN A 244 9.61 1.33 0.21
C ASN A 244 10.24 -0.07 0.30
N PHE A 245 9.48 -1.13 0.58
CA PHE A 245 9.95 -2.52 0.48
C PHE A 245 10.53 -2.83 -0.91
N ARG A 246 10.11 -2.09 -1.96
CA ARG A 246 10.68 -2.17 -3.32
C ARG A 246 12.21 -2.04 -3.41
N SER A 247 12.84 -1.36 -2.45
CA SER A 247 14.31 -1.20 -2.39
C SER A 247 15.01 -2.31 -1.59
N ARG A 248 14.27 -3.23 -0.97
CA ARG A 248 14.84 -4.38 -0.28
C ARG A 248 15.32 -5.44 -1.28
N PRO A 249 16.43 -6.16 -1.02
CA PRO A 249 16.94 -7.19 -1.93
C PRO A 249 15.91 -8.25 -2.32
N ALA A 250 15.03 -8.64 -1.39
CA ALA A 250 13.95 -9.60 -1.64
C ALA A 250 12.97 -9.11 -2.74
N ALA A 251 12.52 -7.86 -2.67
CA ALA A 251 11.60 -7.27 -3.63
C ALA A 251 12.26 -7.08 -5.01
N LEU A 252 13.49 -6.55 -5.04
CA LEU A 252 14.25 -6.36 -6.28
C LEU A 252 14.49 -7.68 -7.00
N TRP A 253 14.88 -8.73 -6.27
CA TRP A 253 15.08 -10.06 -6.82
C TRP A 253 13.75 -10.67 -7.30
N ALA A 254 12.68 -10.57 -6.51
CA ALA A 254 11.38 -11.11 -6.89
C ALA A 254 10.82 -10.42 -8.15
N ALA A 255 10.85 -9.09 -8.23
CA ALA A 255 10.43 -8.35 -9.42
C ALA A 255 11.21 -8.76 -10.68
N ALA A 256 12.50 -9.09 -10.54
CA ALA A 256 13.34 -9.52 -11.67
C ALA A 256 13.21 -11.01 -12.03
N GLN A 257 12.92 -11.91 -11.07
CA GLN A 257 13.10 -13.37 -11.24
C GLN A 257 11.86 -14.22 -10.98
N ALA A 258 10.84 -13.72 -10.28
CA ALA A 258 9.72 -14.55 -9.81
C ALA A 258 8.87 -15.15 -10.96
N HIS A 259 8.84 -14.50 -12.13
CA HIS A 259 8.19 -14.99 -13.34
C HIS A 259 8.67 -16.39 -13.77
N ARG A 260 9.97 -16.67 -13.58
CA ARG A 260 10.61 -17.98 -13.88
C ARG A 260 10.03 -19.13 -13.06
N PHE A 261 9.35 -18.81 -11.97
CA PHE A 261 8.69 -19.76 -11.06
C PHE A 261 7.16 -19.70 -11.17
N GLY A 262 6.63 -18.80 -11.99
CA GLY A 262 5.21 -18.63 -12.27
C GLY A 262 4.52 -17.53 -11.47
N PHE A 263 5.26 -16.62 -10.85
CA PHE A 263 4.73 -15.52 -10.04
C PHE A 263 4.90 -14.15 -10.72
N VAL A 264 3.95 -13.26 -10.47
CA VAL A 264 4.03 -11.82 -10.81
C VAL A 264 3.87 -10.98 -9.54
N VAL A 265 4.43 -9.75 -9.53
CA VAL A 265 4.07 -8.73 -8.53
C VAL A 265 2.67 -8.23 -8.89
N ARG A 266 1.68 -8.52 -8.06
CA ARG A 266 0.25 -8.41 -8.44
C ARG A 266 -0.24 -6.99 -8.63
N TYR A 267 0.27 -6.07 -7.81
CA TYR A 267 -0.14 -4.67 -7.75
C TYR A 267 1.06 -3.77 -8.01
N PRO A 268 1.41 -3.51 -9.29
CA PRO A 268 2.58 -2.72 -9.66
C PRO A 268 2.35 -1.20 -9.51
N TRP A 269 3.46 -0.45 -9.43
CA TRP A 269 3.46 1.00 -9.29
C TRP A 269 2.68 1.69 -10.42
N THR A 270 1.88 2.71 -10.10
CA THR A 270 0.97 3.46 -11.02
C THR A 270 -0.23 2.70 -11.63
N PHE A 271 -0.48 1.42 -11.33
CA PHE A 271 -1.62 0.68 -11.90
C PHE A 271 -2.87 0.59 -11.00
N HIS A 272 -3.00 1.41 -9.97
CA HIS A 272 -4.11 1.38 -9.01
C HIS A 272 -5.48 1.66 -9.63
N GLU A 273 -5.55 2.48 -10.69
CA GLU A 273 -6.78 2.70 -11.48
C GLU A 273 -7.26 1.45 -12.23
N ILE A 274 -6.39 0.45 -12.40
CA ILE A 274 -6.72 -0.83 -13.05
C ILE A 274 -6.95 -1.94 -12.02
N THR A 275 -6.10 -2.05 -11.00
CA THR A 275 -6.17 -3.14 -10.01
C THR A 275 -7.06 -2.83 -8.81
N GLY A 276 -7.27 -1.55 -8.51
CA GLY A 276 -7.91 -1.05 -7.29
C GLY A 276 -7.00 -0.99 -6.06
N TYR A 277 -5.77 -1.48 -6.11
CA TYR A 277 -4.87 -1.50 -4.96
C TYR A 277 -3.66 -0.59 -5.18
N PHE A 278 -3.13 -0.04 -4.10
CA PHE A 278 -1.87 0.71 -4.15
C PHE A 278 -0.69 -0.21 -4.48
N TYR A 279 0.52 0.34 -4.57
CA TYR A 279 1.71 -0.44 -4.92
C TYR A 279 2.15 -1.37 -3.80
N GLU A 280 2.10 -2.68 -4.06
CA GLU A 280 2.47 -3.74 -3.11
C GLU A 280 3.65 -4.58 -3.64
N PRO A 281 4.91 -4.11 -3.53
CA PRO A 281 6.11 -4.83 -3.98
C PRO A 281 6.35 -6.19 -3.31
N TRP A 282 5.58 -6.56 -2.29
CA TRP A 282 5.66 -7.83 -1.57
C TRP A 282 4.62 -8.86 -2.02
N HIS A 283 3.50 -8.46 -2.63
CA HIS A 283 2.39 -9.37 -2.94
C HIS A 283 2.67 -10.09 -4.26
N LEU A 284 3.01 -11.37 -4.16
CA LEU A 284 3.27 -12.25 -5.29
C LEU A 284 2.06 -13.12 -5.59
N ARG A 285 1.69 -13.20 -6.87
CA ARG A 285 0.56 -13.97 -7.36
C ARG A 285 0.99 -15.01 -8.39
N TYR A 286 0.67 -16.28 -8.15
CA TYR A 286 0.93 -17.39 -9.06
C TYR A 286 -0.08 -17.43 -10.20
N ILE A 287 0.42 -17.56 -11.44
CA ILE A 287 -0.36 -17.79 -12.66
C ILE A 287 0.27 -18.85 -13.59
N GLY A 288 1.34 -19.52 -13.15
CA GLY A 288 2.11 -20.47 -13.96
C GLY A 288 3.25 -19.81 -14.75
N ILE A 289 4.29 -20.60 -15.05
CA ILE A 289 5.55 -20.11 -15.63
C ILE A 289 5.33 -19.48 -17.02
N GLU A 290 4.56 -20.12 -17.89
CA GLU A 290 4.29 -19.64 -19.25
C GLU A 290 3.61 -18.26 -19.21
N ALA A 291 2.52 -18.10 -18.45
CA ALA A 291 1.78 -16.86 -18.38
C ALA A 291 2.56 -15.72 -17.70
N ALA A 292 3.29 -16.01 -16.60
CA ALA A 292 4.11 -14.99 -15.95
C ALA A 292 5.30 -14.53 -16.82
N THR A 293 5.85 -15.43 -17.63
CA THR A 293 6.92 -15.10 -18.58
C THR A 293 6.39 -14.33 -19.79
N ASP A 294 5.19 -14.66 -20.30
CA ASP A 294 4.54 -13.93 -21.40
C ASP A 294 4.12 -12.51 -20.99
N MET A 295 3.58 -12.33 -19.78
CA MET A 295 3.33 -10.99 -19.20
C MET A 295 4.59 -10.13 -19.20
N LEU A 296 5.71 -10.67 -18.71
CA LEU A 296 6.97 -9.94 -18.65
C LEU A 296 7.54 -9.63 -20.04
N SER A 297 7.60 -10.63 -20.93
CA SER A 297 8.21 -10.46 -22.26
C SER A 297 7.46 -9.44 -23.14
N ARG A 298 6.16 -9.26 -22.87
CA ARG A 298 5.27 -8.34 -23.60
C ARG A 298 5.00 -7.03 -22.86
N GLY A 299 5.60 -6.84 -21.68
CA GLY A 299 5.47 -5.62 -20.88
C GLY A 299 4.07 -5.38 -20.29
N ILE A 300 3.27 -6.42 -20.09
CA ILE A 300 1.93 -6.30 -19.50
C ILE A 300 2.03 -6.31 -17.97
N ALA A 301 1.53 -5.25 -17.34
CA ALA A 301 1.73 -5.01 -15.92
C ALA A 301 0.72 -5.73 -15.01
N THR A 302 -0.54 -5.89 -15.44
CA THR A 302 -1.61 -6.42 -14.58
C THR A 302 -2.31 -7.66 -15.14
N LEU A 303 -2.88 -8.48 -14.25
CA LEU A 303 -3.72 -9.61 -14.67
C LEU A 303 -4.97 -9.14 -15.42
N GLU A 304 -5.52 -7.99 -15.04
CA GLU A 304 -6.65 -7.37 -15.71
C GLU A 304 -6.33 -7.09 -17.19
N GLN A 305 -5.21 -6.44 -17.49
CA GLN A 305 -4.77 -6.18 -18.87
C GLN A 305 -4.44 -7.49 -19.61
N TYR A 306 -3.76 -8.42 -18.94
CA TYR A 306 -3.31 -9.66 -19.55
C TYR A 306 -4.47 -10.57 -19.98
N PHE A 307 -5.49 -10.72 -19.14
CA PHE A 307 -6.67 -11.52 -19.43
C PHE A 307 -7.81 -10.75 -20.11
N GLY A 308 -7.61 -9.47 -20.47
CA GLY A 308 -8.61 -8.64 -21.13
C GLY A 308 -9.85 -8.33 -20.27
N LEU A 309 -9.66 -8.20 -18.96
CA LEU A 309 -10.71 -7.88 -18.00
C LEU A 309 -10.85 -6.37 -17.83
N GLU A 310 -12.05 -5.95 -17.41
CA GLU A 310 -12.32 -4.59 -16.98
C GLU A 310 -11.45 -4.20 -15.77
N ALA A 311 -11.02 -2.94 -15.73
CA ALA A 311 -10.42 -2.33 -14.55
C ALA A 311 -11.35 -2.42 -13.33
N ALA A 312 -10.78 -2.56 -12.13
CA ALA A 312 -11.53 -2.67 -10.87
C ALA A 312 -11.04 -1.66 -9.79
N PRO A 313 -11.04 -0.34 -10.07
CA PRO A 313 -10.53 0.67 -9.14
C PRO A 313 -11.31 0.73 -7.82
N GLY A 314 -12.63 0.48 -7.88
CA GLY A 314 -13.55 0.50 -6.74
C GLY A 314 -14.40 -0.77 -6.63
N TYR A 315 -15.15 -0.90 -5.55
CA TYR A 315 -16.19 -1.92 -5.42
C TYR A 315 -17.48 -1.43 -6.09
N ARG A 316 -18.27 -2.38 -6.59
CA ARG A 316 -19.64 -2.16 -7.08
C ARG A 316 -20.67 -2.28 -5.95
#